data_AF-A0AAW0FDT2-F1
#
_entry.id   AF-A0AAW0FDT2-F1
#
_cell.length_a   1.000
_cell.length_b   1.000
_cell.length_c   1.000
_cell.angle_alpha   90.00
_cell.angle_beta   90.00
_cell.angle_gamma   90.00
#
_symmetry.space_group_name_H-M   'P 1'
#
loop_
_entity.id
_entity.type
_entity.pdbx_description
1 polymer ?
#
loop_
_entity_poly.entity_id
_entity_poly.type
_entity_poly.pdbx_seq_one_letter_code
_entity_poly.pdbx_strand_id
1 'polypeptide(L)'
;MLPQFMYHLRRSQFIQVFNNSPDETSYVRHVFMHEDVTNSLIMIQPSLLSYDVDTYGSVDETTGEVNNDPEPVLLDSMSLGSQKILLLDTFFQILIYHGSKVTEWRKANYHNLEGYEYFKAFLEAPKREAMEILMDRFPLPRFIDCDEGGSQARFLMAKLNPSTSYATNPNHMYGSSINTQLDVLTDDISLQLYMDHIQRIVIAKK
;
A
#
# COMPACT_ATOMS: atom_id res chain seq x y z
N MET A 1 -18.49 2.32 -0.39
CA MET A 1 -18.08 0.91 -0.28
C MET A 1 -18.27 0.12 -1.58
N LEU A 2 -19.49 -0.22 -2.02
CA LEU A 2 -19.65 -1.11 -3.20
C LEU A 2 -18.94 -0.61 -4.49
N PRO A 3 -19.04 0.67 -4.91
CA PRO A 3 -18.32 1.14 -6.10
C PRO A 3 -16.80 1.05 -5.98
N GLN A 4 -16.26 1.28 -4.78
CA GLN A 4 -14.82 1.16 -4.51
C GLN A 4 -14.36 -0.30 -4.61
N PHE A 5 -15.11 -1.25 -4.05
CA PHE A 5 -14.82 -2.66 -4.23
C PHE A 5 -14.87 -3.08 -5.69
N MET A 6 -15.87 -2.61 -6.46
CA MET A 6 -15.96 -2.90 -7.89
C MET A 6 -14.78 -2.30 -8.68
N TYR A 7 -14.30 -1.12 -8.28
CA TYR A 7 -13.09 -0.50 -8.84
C TYR A 7 -11.83 -1.34 -8.60
N HIS A 8 -11.61 -1.83 -7.39
CA HIS A 8 -10.46 -2.68 -7.10
C HIS A 8 -10.60 -4.08 -7.71
N LEU A 9 -11.81 -4.66 -7.71
CA LEU A 9 -12.08 -5.97 -8.31
C LEU A 9 -11.80 -5.96 -9.83
N ARG A 10 -12.27 -4.95 -10.57
CA ARG A 10 -12.07 -4.89 -12.03
C ARG A 10 -10.61 -4.77 -12.48
N ARG A 11 -9.73 -4.28 -11.60
CA ARG A 11 -8.28 -4.12 -11.85
C ARG A 11 -7.44 -5.19 -11.14
N SER A 12 -8.07 -6.07 -10.38
CA SER A 12 -7.40 -7.17 -9.68
C SER A 12 -6.92 -8.24 -10.67
N GLN A 13 -5.99 -9.08 -10.19
CA GLN A 13 -5.47 -10.23 -10.94
C GLN A 13 -6.54 -11.33 -11.17
N PHE A 14 -7.70 -11.24 -10.50
CA PHE A 14 -8.82 -12.14 -10.75
C PHE A 14 -9.42 -11.94 -12.14
N ILE A 15 -9.46 -10.68 -12.60
CA ILE A 15 -10.10 -10.27 -13.86
C ILE A 15 -9.06 -9.88 -14.89
N GLN A 16 -8.10 -9.03 -14.54
CA GLN A 16 -7.03 -8.61 -15.44
C GLN A 16 -5.84 -9.57 -15.33
N VAL A 17 -5.75 -10.49 -16.28
CA VAL A 17 -4.75 -11.56 -16.30
C VAL A 17 -3.45 -11.18 -17.02
N PHE A 18 -3.34 -9.93 -17.51
CA PHE A 18 -2.10 -9.45 -18.12
C PHE A 18 -0.95 -9.51 -17.10
N ASN A 19 0.24 -9.88 -17.57
CA ASN A 19 1.44 -10.07 -16.72
C ASN A 19 1.29 -11.16 -15.63
N ASN A 20 0.35 -12.09 -15.78
CA ASN A 20 0.26 -13.31 -14.97
C ASN A 20 0.26 -14.53 -15.90
N SER A 21 0.86 -15.63 -15.44
CA SER A 21 0.73 -16.91 -16.14
C SER A 21 -0.69 -17.50 -15.97
N PRO A 22 -1.12 -18.40 -16.87
CA PRO A 22 -2.39 -19.12 -16.72
C PRO A 22 -2.49 -19.89 -15.38
N ASP A 23 -1.37 -20.45 -14.91
CA ASP A 23 -1.32 -21.22 -13.66
C ASP A 23 -1.42 -20.31 -12.44
N GLU A 24 -0.72 -19.17 -12.42
CA GLU A 24 -0.85 -18.16 -11.35
C GLU A 24 -2.29 -17.63 -11.27
N THR A 25 -2.91 -17.35 -12.42
CA THR A 25 -4.30 -16.91 -12.48
C THR A 25 -5.25 -17.97 -11.90
N SER A 26 -5.03 -19.23 -12.26
CA SER A 26 -5.84 -20.35 -11.77
C SER A 26 -5.68 -20.56 -10.27
N TYR A 27 -4.45 -20.46 -9.77
CA TYR A 27 -4.12 -20.52 -8.34
C TYR A 27 -4.82 -19.41 -7.55
N VAL A 28 -4.66 -18.15 -7.96
CA VAL A 28 -5.25 -17.00 -7.29
C VAL A 28 -6.78 -17.09 -7.25
N ARG A 29 -7.41 -17.52 -8.35
CA ARG A 29 -8.86 -17.75 -8.40
C ARG A 29 -9.31 -18.93 -7.54
N HIS A 30 -8.53 -20.01 -7.50
CA HIS A 30 -8.85 -21.18 -6.69
C HIS A 30 -8.92 -20.82 -5.20
N VAL A 31 -7.91 -20.10 -4.70
CA VAL A 31 -7.85 -19.65 -3.32
C VAL A 31 -8.99 -18.68 -3.00
N PHE A 32 -9.25 -17.69 -3.86
CA PHE A 32 -10.37 -16.75 -3.68
C PHE A 32 -11.74 -17.43 -3.56
N MET A 33 -11.96 -18.56 -4.23
CA MET A 33 -13.23 -19.28 -4.16
C MET A 33 -13.40 -20.16 -2.92
N HIS A 34 -12.35 -20.32 -2.10
CA HIS A 34 -12.37 -21.13 -0.87
C HIS A 34 -12.24 -20.32 0.41
N GLU A 35 -11.87 -19.04 0.31
CA GLU A 35 -11.67 -18.16 1.46
C GLU A 35 -12.96 -17.56 2.01
N ASP A 36 -12.89 -17.10 3.26
CA ASP A 36 -13.99 -16.43 3.93
C ASP A 36 -14.20 -15.00 3.41
N VAL A 37 -15.22 -14.31 3.94
CA VAL A 37 -15.53 -12.93 3.54
C VAL A 37 -14.37 -12.00 3.89
N THR A 38 -13.74 -12.16 5.05
CA THR A 38 -12.67 -11.27 5.54
C THR A 38 -11.46 -11.31 4.62
N ASN A 39 -10.97 -12.52 4.32
CA ASN A 39 -9.84 -12.75 3.43
C ASN A 39 -10.16 -12.38 1.98
N SER A 40 -11.40 -12.63 1.54
CA SER A 40 -11.87 -12.21 0.21
C SER A 40 -11.87 -10.70 0.04
N LEU A 41 -12.20 -9.94 1.09
CA LEU A 41 -12.16 -8.47 1.06
C LEU A 41 -10.71 -7.97 0.91
N ILE A 42 -9.77 -8.54 1.67
CA ILE A 42 -8.33 -8.22 1.58
C ILE A 42 -7.79 -8.56 0.19
N MET A 43 -8.21 -9.68 -0.39
CA MET A 43 -7.84 -10.08 -1.75
C MET A 43 -8.31 -9.08 -2.81
N ILE A 44 -9.52 -8.55 -2.68
CA ILE A 44 -10.09 -7.59 -3.65
C ILE A 44 -9.48 -6.21 -3.44
N GLN A 45 -9.52 -5.71 -2.21
CA GLN A 45 -9.00 -4.42 -1.82
C GLN A 45 -7.95 -4.65 -0.72
N PRO A 46 -6.66 -4.67 -1.10
CA PRO A 46 -5.56 -4.82 -0.16
C PRO A 46 -5.61 -3.81 0.98
N SER A 47 -5.23 -4.25 2.18
CA SER A 47 -5.06 -3.38 3.34
C SER A 47 -3.72 -2.68 3.26
N LEU A 48 -3.69 -1.39 3.61
CA LEU A 48 -2.47 -0.60 3.68
C LEU A 48 -2.42 0.08 5.05
N LEU A 49 -1.40 -0.28 5.82
CA LEU A 49 -1.12 0.27 7.13
C LEU A 49 0.09 1.18 7.05
N SER A 50 0.04 2.32 7.73
CA SER A 50 1.11 3.32 7.74
C SER A 50 1.65 3.49 9.15
N TYR A 51 2.96 3.44 9.26
CA TYR A 51 3.72 3.86 10.44
C TYR A 51 4.47 5.12 10.05
N ASP A 52 4.24 6.22 10.76
CA ASP A 52 4.98 7.47 10.56
C ASP A 52 5.98 7.65 11.71
N VAL A 53 7.21 8.06 11.39
CA VAL A 53 8.24 8.33 12.40
C VAL A 53 7.81 9.44 13.35
N ASP A 54 7.00 10.40 12.89
CA ASP A 54 6.63 11.57 13.69
C ASP A 54 5.48 11.26 14.67
N THR A 55 4.60 10.31 14.35
CA THR A 55 3.45 9.95 15.21
C THR A 55 3.70 8.71 16.05
N TYR A 56 4.57 7.81 15.62
CA TYR A 56 4.87 6.60 16.38
C TYR A 56 5.49 6.96 17.76
N GLY A 57 5.16 6.21 18.80
CA GLY A 57 5.57 6.48 20.19
C GLY A 57 5.11 7.83 20.78
N SER A 58 4.32 8.63 20.08
CA SER A 58 3.77 9.88 20.62
C SER A 58 2.71 9.57 21.67
N VAL A 59 2.62 10.40 22.70
CA VAL A 59 1.56 10.26 23.72
C VAL A 59 0.36 11.04 23.25
N ASP A 60 -0.76 10.37 23.08
CA ASP A 60 -2.02 11.03 22.76
C ASP A 60 -2.44 11.89 23.96
N GLU A 61 -2.55 13.21 23.74
CA GLU A 61 -2.89 14.19 24.77
C GLU A 61 -4.26 13.92 25.40
N THR A 62 -5.15 13.20 24.71
CA THR A 62 -6.52 12.94 25.15
C THR A 62 -6.68 11.65 25.95
N THR A 63 -5.94 10.59 25.59
CA THR A 63 -6.04 9.26 26.21
C THR A 63 -4.87 8.94 27.14
N GLY A 64 -3.75 9.63 26.98
CA GLY A 64 -2.50 9.37 27.70
C GLY A 64 -1.79 8.09 27.26
N GLU A 65 -2.27 7.44 26.19
CA GLU A 65 -1.69 6.21 25.66
C GLU A 65 -0.58 6.52 24.65
N VAL A 66 0.41 5.61 24.57
CA VAL A 66 1.51 5.71 23.62
C VAL A 66 1.05 5.14 22.28
N ASN A 67 1.05 5.96 21.24
CA ASN A 67 0.64 5.59 19.90
C ASN A 67 1.69 4.70 19.22
N ASN A 68 1.55 3.39 19.37
CA ASN A 68 2.39 2.40 18.69
C ASN A 68 1.63 1.63 17.59
N ASP A 69 0.37 1.99 17.37
CA ASP A 69 -0.49 1.27 16.45
C ASP A 69 -0.40 1.89 15.04
N PRO A 70 -0.47 1.08 13.98
CA PRO A 70 -0.50 1.60 12.63
C PRO A 70 -1.78 2.38 12.35
N GLU A 71 -1.67 3.39 11.48
CA GLU A 71 -2.83 4.07 10.93
C GLU A 71 -3.27 3.37 9.62
N PRO A 72 -4.54 2.96 9.47
CA PRO A 72 -5.06 2.47 8.21
C PRO A 72 -5.19 3.62 7.21
N VAL A 73 -4.47 3.52 6.09
CA VAL A 73 -4.42 4.55 5.04
C VAL A 73 -5.06 4.07 3.75
N LEU A 74 -5.48 5.01 2.91
CA LEU A 74 -6.03 4.70 1.60
C LEU A 74 -4.97 4.04 0.72
N LEU A 75 -5.39 3.07 -0.11
CA LEU A 75 -4.54 2.41 -1.11
C LEU A 75 -4.30 3.33 -2.31
N ASP A 76 -3.59 4.44 -2.08
CA ASP A 76 -3.42 5.57 -2.98
C ASP A 76 -1.97 6.03 -3.03
N SER A 77 -1.54 6.60 -4.15
CA SER A 77 -0.20 7.21 -4.28
C SER A 77 0.04 8.32 -3.27
N MET A 78 -1.01 9.02 -2.82
CA MET A 78 -0.90 10.05 -1.79
C MET A 78 -0.51 9.54 -0.40
N SER A 79 -0.70 8.24 -0.12
CA SER A 79 -0.30 7.63 1.16
C SER A 79 1.20 7.36 1.26
N LEU A 80 1.93 7.47 0.14
CA LEU A 80 3.38 7.35 0.13
C LEU A 80 4.02 8.55 0.84
N GLY A 81 5.09 8.30 1.61
CA GLY A 81 5.82 9.34 2.31
C GLY A 81 7.25 8.94 2.64
N SER A 82 8.17 9.91 2.63
CA SER A 82 9.60 9.67 2.87
C SER A 82 9.92 9.21 4.29
N GLN A 83 9.14 9.64 5.29
CA GLN A 83 9.27 9.29 6.72
C GLN A 83 8.35 8.15 7.15
N LYS A 84 7.67 7.50 6.20
CA LYS A 84 6.69 6.45 6.50
C LYS A 84 7.23 5.07 6.18
N ILE A 85 6.80 4.08 6.95
CA ILE A 85 6.85 2.67 6.58
C ILE A 85 5.42 2.24 6.28
N LEU A 86 5.22 1.55 5.17
CA LEU A 86 3.92 1.01 4.81
C LEU A 86 3.95 -0.52 4.88
N LEU A 87 2.93 -1.10 5.48
CA LEU A 87 2.67 -2.54 5.47
C LEU A 87 1.45 -2.79 4.58
N LEU A 88 1.70 -3.41 3.43
CA LEU A 88 0.70 -3.80 2.45
C LEU A 88 0.36 -5.28 2.64
N ASP A 89 -0.92 -5.57 2.81
CA ASP A 89 -1.45 -6.92 2.81
C ASP A 89 -2.38 -7.14 1.61
N THR A 90 -1.94 -8.01 0.68
CA THR A 90 -2.71 -8.40 -0.52
C THR A 90 -3.30 -9.81 -0.42
N PHE A 91 -3.35 -10.39 0.77
CA PHE A 91 -3.55 -11.81 1.05
C PHE A 91 -2.39 -12.71 0.59
N PHE A 92 -2.05 -12.68 -0.70
CA PHE A 92 -1.00 -13.53 -1.30
C PHE A 92 0.42 -13.03 -1.04
N GLN A 93 0.57 -11.74 -0.78
CA GLN A 93 1.85 -11.09 -0.51
C GLN A 93 1.70 -10.12 0.66
N ILE A 94 2.65 -10.19 1.59
CA ILE A 94 2.85 -9.21 2.65
C ILE A 94 4.09 -8.41 2.28
N LEU A 95 3.94 -7.10 2.13
CA LEU A 95 5.00 -6.22 1.67
C LEU A 95 5.22 -5.09 2.67
N ILE A 96 6.47 -4.94 3.11
CA ILE A 96 6.95 -3.79 3.87
C ILE A 96 7.67 -2.85 2.90
N TYR A 97 7.27 -1.60 2.91
CA TYR A 97 7.84 -0.53 2.10
C TYR A 97 8.44 0.55 2.98
N HIS A 98 9.72 0.83 2.83
CA HIS A 98 10.42 1.89 3.54
C HIS A 98 10.54 3.15 2.68
N GLY A 99 10.04 4.29 3.18
CA GLY A 99 10.26 5.59 2.56
C GLY A 99 11.76 5.96 2.48
N SER A 100 12.08 6.91 1.61
CA SER A 100 13.46 7.37 1.33
C SER A 100 14.24 7.77 2.58
N LYS A 101 13.70 8.64 3.45
CA LYS A 101 14.40 9.07 4.68
C LYS A 101 14.57 7.91 5.67
N VAL A 102 13.54 7.08 5.84
CA VAL A 102 13.64 5.88 6.70
C VAL A 102 14.73 4.94 6.19
N THR A 103 14.80 4.76 4.87
CA THR A 103 15.83 3.95 4.20
C THR A 103 17.22 4.52 4.45
N GLU A 104 17.40 5.83 4.31
CA GLU A 104 18.67 6.52 4.58
C GLU A 104 19.10 6.34 6.05
N TRP A 105 18.21 6.58 7.00
CA TRP A 105 18.49 6.41 8.43
C TRP A 105 18.76 4.96 8.82
N ARG A 106 18.08 4.00 8.19
CA ARG A 106 18.36 2.57 8.35
C ARG A 106 19.76 2.22 7.85
N LYS A 107 20.13 2.69 6.65
CA LYS A 107 21.46 2.48 6.04
C LYS A 107 22.58 3.16 6.81
N ALA A 108 22.30 4.31 7.43
CA ALA A 108 23.22 5.01 8.33
C ALA A 108 23.40 4.31 9.70
N ASN A 109 22.71 3.19 9.94
CA ASN A 109 22.76 2.41 11.19
C ASN A 109 22.31 3.19 12.44
N TYR A 110 21.44 4.19 12.30
CA TYR A 110 20.95 4.96 13.45
C TYR A 110 20.22 4.10 14.48
N HIS A 111 19.52 3.06 14.05
CA HIS A 111 18.82 2.11 14.92
C HIS A 111 19.74 1.30 15.86
N ASN A 112 21.05 1.32 15.66
CA ASN A 112 22.03 0.66 16.53
C ASN A 112 22.77 1.64 17.44
N LEU A 113 22.53 2.94 17.32
CA LEU A 113 23.15 3.98 18.15
C LEU A 113 22.39 4.13 19.48
N GLU A 114 23.12 4.41 20.54
CA GLU A 114 22.56 4.74 21.85
C GLU A 114 21.69 6.01 21.74
N GLY A 115 20.47 5.97 22.31
CA GLY A 115 19.48 7.04 22.20
C GLY A 115 18.49 6.94 21.03
N TYR A 116 18.69 6.02 20.08
CA TYR A 116 17.78 5.79 18.94
C TYR A 116 16.95 4.50 19.06
N GLU A 117 16.72 4.02 20.28
CA GLU A 117 15.92 2.82 20.56
C GLU A 117 14.50 2.93 20.00
N TYR A 118 13.95 4.15 20.02
CA TYR A 118 12.67 4.49 19.40
C TYR A 118 12.64 4.14 17.89
N PHE A 119 13.69 4.52 17.14
CA PHE A 119 13.77 4.22 15.71
C PHE A 119 13.94 2.73 15.44
N LYS A 120 14.63 2.00 16.34
CA LYS A 120 14.70 0.54 16.27
C LYS A 120 13.33 -0.10 16.47
N ALA A 121 12.57 0.34 17.47
CA ALA A 121 11.22 -0.15 17.71
C ALA A 121 10.29 0.15 16.51
N PHE A 122 10.39 1.34 15.93
CA PHE A 122 9.68 1.75 14.72
C PHE A 122 9.95 0.83 13.52
N LEU A 123 11.21 0.42 13.30
CA LEU A 123 11.57 -0.50 12.21
C LEU A 123 11.06 -1.93 12.43
N GLU A 124 10.89 -2.36 13.68
CA GLU A 124 10.46 -3.71 14.03
C GLU A 124 8.92 -3.84 14.14
N ALA A 125 8.20 -2.76 14.44
CA ALA A 125 6.74 -2.74 14.51
C ALA A 125 6.03 -3.38 13.29
N PRO A 126 6.29 -2.96 12.03
CA PRO A 126 5.66 -3.57 10.85
C PRO A 126 6.05 -5.03 10.64
N LYS A 127 7.24 -5.45 11.08
CA LYS A 127 7.68 -6.85 10.97
C LYS A 127 6.93 -7.75 11.95
N ARG A 128 6.69 -7.27 13.16
CA ARG A 128 5.89 -7.99 14.16
C ARG A 128 4.48 -8.24 13.65
N GLU A 129 3.83 -7.20 13.14
CA GLU A 129 2.48 -7.31 12.58
C GLU A 129 2.43 -8.19 11.33
N ALA A 130 3.42 -8.06 10.44
CA ALA A 130 3.56 -8.97 9.30
C ALA A 130 3.70 -10.43 9.75
N MET A 131 4.49 -10.73 10.79
CA MET A 131 4.65 -12.09 11.29
C MET A 131 3.36 -12.68 11.86
N GLU A 132 2.57 -11.88 12.60
CA GLU A 132 1.27 -12.30 13.11
C GLU A 132 0.35 -12.74 11.96
N ILE A 133 0.30 -11.97 10.87
CA ILE A 133 -0.48 -12.31 9.67
C ILE A 133 0.05 -13.59 8.99
N LEU A 134 1.38 -13.72 8.86
CA LEU A 134 2.01 -14.87 8.22
C LEU A 134 1.79 -16.18 8.97
N MET A 135 1.64 -16.14 10.30
CA MET A 135 1.45 -17.34 11.13
C MET A 135 0.06 -17.93 11.01
N ASP A 136 -0.97 -17.10 10.83
CA ASP A 136 -2.37 -17.56 10.78
C ASP A 136 -2.83 -17.92 9.37
N ARG A 137 -2.21 -17.32 8.34
CA ARG A 137 -2.72 -17.41 6.96
C ARG A 137 -2.25 -18.66 6.21
N PHE A 138 -3.20 -19.31 5.54
CA PHE A 138 -2.95 -20.35 4.54
C PHE A 138 -3.56 -19.96 3.20
N PRO A 139 -2.88 -20.18 2.06
CA PRO A 139 -1.48 -20.57 1.93
C PRO A 139 -0.52 -19.47 2.43
N LEU A 140 0.68 -19.87 2.85
CA LEU A 140 1.68 -18.94 3.40
C LEU A 140 1.97 -17.82 2.37
N PRO A 141 1.71 -16.54 2.70
CA PRO A 141 1.97 -15.43 1.80
C PRO A 141 3.44 -15.26 1.51
N ARG A 142 3.76 -14.71 0.33
CA ARG A 142 5.11 -14.27 0.02
C ARG A 142 5.43 -13.00 0.81
N PHE A 143 6.47 -13.05 1.63
CA PHE A 143 6.99 -11.87 2.33
C PHE A 143 7.96 -11.06 1.44
N ILE A 144 7.81 -9.75 1.42
CA ILE A 144 8.63 -8.80 0.65
C ILE A 144 9.01 -7.63 1.56
N ASP A 145 10.31 -7.34 1.66
CA ASP A 145 10.84 -6.14 2.32
C ASP A 145 11.56 -5.32 1.25
N CYS A 146 11.16 -4.06 1.07
CA CYS A 146 11.70 -3.21 0.02
C CYS A 146 11.77 -1.74 0.40
N ASP A 147 12.67 -1.04 -0.28
CA ASP A 147 12.91 0.39 -0.12
C ASP A 147 12.30 1.19 -1.27
N GLU A 148 12.09 2.48 -1.04
CA GLU A 148 11.82 3.46 -2.09
C GLU A 148 12.87 3.37 -3.22
N GLY A 149 12.39 3.29 -4.46
CA GLY A 149 13.24 3.07 -5.66
C GLY A 149 13.74 1.63 -5.86
N GLY A 150 13.45 0.71 -4.93
CA GLY A 150 13.78 -0.71 -5.07
C GLY A 150 12.94 -1.43 -6.12
N SER A 151 13.51 -2.44 -6.79
CA SER A 151 12.81 -3.17 -7.87
C SER A 151 11.57 -3.94 -7.41
N GLN A 152 11.49 -4.29 -6.12
CA GLN A 152 10.34 -4.96 -5.50
C GLN A 152 9.23 -3.98 -5.09
N ALA A 153 9.53 -2.67 -4.97
CA ALA A 153 8.51 -1.66 -4.64
C ALA A 153 7.40 -1.58 -5.71
N ARG A 154 7.66 -2.07 -6.92
CA ARG A 154 6.66 -2.20 -7.99
C ARG A 154 5.42 -3.00 -7.56
N PHE A 155 5.56 -3.95 -6.63
CA PHE A 155 4.42 -4.73 -6.15
C PHE A 155 3.43 -3.86 -5.37
N LEU A 156 3.93 -2.87 -4.61
CA LEU A 156 3.09 -1.84 -4.00
C LEU A 156 2.51 -0.92 -5.07
N MET A 157 3.36 -0.34 -5.93
CA MET A 157 2.93 0.65 -6.93
C MET A 157 1.83 0.14 -7.87
N ALA A 158 1.88 -1.14 -8.26
CA ALA A 158 0.87 -1.77 -9.10
C ALA A 158 -0.51 -1.91 -8.43
N LYS A 159 -0.60 -1.80 -7.10
CA LYS A 159 -1.85 -1.91 -6.34
C LYS A 159 -2.46 -0.54 -5.99
N LEU A 160 -1.66 0.52 -6.02
CA LEU A 160 -2.11 1.86 -5.66
C LEU A 160 -3.08 2.46 -6.69
N ASN A 161 -3.99 3.30 -6.20
CA ASN A 161 -4.79 4.18 -7.02
C ASN A 161 -3.92 5.35 -7.55
N PRO A 162 -3.86 5.58 -8.88
CA PRO A 162 -3.09 6.68 -9.47
C PRO A 162 -3.85 8.01 -9.35
N SER A 163 -3.98 8.56 -8.14
CA SER A 163 -4.66 9.85 -7.95
C SER A 163 -3.85 11.03 -8.48
N THR A 164 -2.51 10.91 -8.47
CA THR A 164 -1.61 11.84 -9.15
C THR A 164 -1.25 11.27 -10.52
N SER A 165 -1.88 11.80 -11.59
CA SER A 165 -1.51 11.40 -12.95
C SER A 165 -0.26 12.16 -13.40
N TYR A 166 0.74 11.42 -13.86
CA TYR A 166 1.96 11.96 -14.46
C TYR A 166 1.67 12.87 -15.66
N ALA A 167 0.55 12.63 -16.38
CA ALA A 167 0.16 13.39 -17.57
C ALA A 167 -0.50 14.74 -17.26
N THR A 168 -1.13 14.88 -16.08
CA THR A 168 -1.80 16.12 -15.67
C THR A 168 -0.96 16.96 -14.70
N ASN A 169 0.22 16.49 -14.31
CA ASN A 169 1.11 17.21 -13.40
C ASN A 169 1.83 18.34 -14.17
N PRO A 170 1.50 19.62 -13.96
CA PRO A 170 2.13 20.73 -14.68
C PRO A 170 3.63 20.85 -14.39
N ASN A 171 4.13 20.22 -13.32
CA ASN A 171 5.55 20.21 -12.97
C ASN A 171 6.37 19.20 -13.80
N HIS A 172 5.76 18.22 -14.46
CA HIS A 172 6.46 17.29 -15.35
C HIS A 172 6.86 17.92 -16.69
N MET A 173 6.21 19.03 -17.08
CA MET A 173 6.48 19.70 -18.37
C MET A 173 7.78 20.53 -18.38
N TYR A 174 8.35 20.81 -17.20
CA TYR A 174 9.51 21.71 -17.05
C TYR A 174 10.80 21.05 -16.57
N GLY A 175 10.91 19.72 -16.60
CA GLY A 175 12.15 19.00 -16.29
C GLY A 175 12.74 19.27 -14.89
N SER A 176 11.98 19.90 -13.99
CA SER A 176 12.38 20.16 -12.61
C SER A 176 11.87 19.03 -11.73
N SER A 177 12.74 18.05 -11.54
CA SER A 177 12.61 16.92 -10.61
C SER A 177 12.72 17.38 -9.15
N ILE A 178 11.90 18.35 -8.73
CA ILE A 178 11.98 18.98 -7.39
C ILE A 178 10.79 18.60 -6.49
N ASN A 179 9.79 17.85 -6.96
CA ASN A 179 8.73 17.37 -6.06
C ASN A 179 8.71 15.84 -5.93
N THR A 180 8.98 15.46 -4.69
CA THR A 180 9.07 14.17 -4.00
C THR A 180 7.75 13.37 -3.99
N GLN A 181 7.02 13.35 -5.10
CA GLN A 181 5.83 12.50 -5.24
C GLN A 181 6.12 11.35 -6.18
N LEU A 182 5.99 10.15 -5.64
CA LEU A 182 6.05 8.88 -6.36
C LEU A 182 4.79 8.75 -7.21
N ASP A 183 4.77 9.43 -8.35
CA ASP A 183 3.68 9.34 -9.32
C ASP A 183 3.63 7.92 -9.88
N VAL A 184 2.45 7.29 -9.79
CA VAL A 184 2.21 5.96 -10.35
C VAL A 184 2.12 6.10 -11.87
N LEU A 185 3.13 5.58 -12.58
CA LEU A 185 3.21 5.65 -14.04
C LEU A 185 2.26 4.65 -14.70
N THR A 186 1.00 5.04 -14.88
CA THR A 186 -0.04 4.20 -15.50
C THR A 186 -1.10 5.05 -16.21
N ASP A 187 -1.66 4.51 -17.29
CA ASP A 187 -2.81 5.08 -18.00
C ASP A 187 -4.16 4.62 -17.39
N ASP A 188 -4.10 3.88 -16.29
CA ASP A 188 -5.31 3.44 -15.59
C ASP A 188 -6.12 4.62 -15.04
N ILE A 189 -7.44 4.45 -15.07
CA ILE A 189 -8.39 5.42 -14.52
C ILE A 189 -8.28 5.44 -13.00
N SER A 190 -8.18 6.64 -12.40
CA SER A 190 -8.22 6.81 -10.95
C SER A 190 -9.60 6.52 -10.37
N LEU A 191 -9.66 6.19 -9.07
CA LEU A 191 -10.93 5.96 -8.36
C LEU A 191 -11.87 7.17 -8.50
N GLN A 192 -11.34 8.39 -8.43
CA GLN A 192 -12.15 9.62 -8.57
C GLN A 192 -12.83 9.70 -9.95
N LEU A 193 -12.06 9.52 -11.03
CA LEU A 193 -12.60 9.54 -12.39
C LEU A 193 -13.63 8.41 -12.62
N TYR A 194 -13.38 7.24 -12.04
CA TYR A 194 -14.32 6.12 -12.08
C TYR A 194 -15.65 6.47 -11.40
N MET A 195 -15.60 7.10 -10.22
CA MET A 195 -16.79 7.54 -9.49
C MET A 195 -17.56 8.62 -10.25
N ASP A 196 -16.87 9.62 -10.80
CA ASP A 196 -17.48 10.68 -11.60
C ASP A 196 -18.21 10.11 -12.83
N HIS A 197 -17.61 9.12 -13.49
CA HIS A 197 -18.22 8.48 -14.66
C HIS A 197 -19.49 7.69 -14.29
N ILE A 198 -19.46 6.95 -13.18
CA ILE A 198 -20.66 6.25 -12.67
C ILE A 198 -21.78 7.26 -12.38
N GLN A 199 -21.46 8.33 -11.66
CA GLN A 199 -22.44 9.37 -11.31
C GLN A 199 -23.09 9.96 -12.55
N ARG A 200 -22.30 10.31 -13.58
CA ARG A 200 -22.82 10.84 -14.85
C ARG A 200 -23.79 9.88 -15.53
N ILE A 201 -23.45 8.59 -15.63
CA ILE A 201 -24.32 7.58 -16.27
C ILE A 201 -25.62 7.40 -15.49
N VAL A 202 -25.54 7.32 -14.16
CA VAL A 202 -26.71 7.12 -13.30
C VAL A 202 -27.66 8.31 -13.40
N ILE A 203 -27.13 9.53 -13.45
CA ILE A 203 -27.93 10.76 -13.58
C ILE A 203 -28.51 10.90 -15.00
N ALA A 204 -27.75 10.56 -16.04
CA ALA A 204 -28.18 10.66 -17.45
C ALA A 204 -29.28 9.67 -17.85
N LYS A 205 -29.53 8.62 -17.05
CA LYS A 205 -30.59 7.63 -17.27
C LYS A 205 -31.94 8.00 -16.63
N LYS A 206 -32.10 9.22 -16.14
CA LYS A 206 -33.41 9.80 -15.78
C LYS A 206 -34.03 10.52 -16.97
#